data_AF-A0A6G1AS39-F1
#
_entry.id   AF-A0A6G1AS39-F1
#
_cell.length_a   1.000
_cell.length_b   1.000
_cell.length_c   1.000
_cell.angle_alpha   90.00
_cell.angle_beta   90.00
_cell.angle_gamma   90.00
#
_symmetry.space_group_name_H-M   'P 1'
#
loop_
_entity.id
_entity.type
_entity.pdbx_description
1 polymer ?
#
loop_
_entity_poly.entity_id
_entity_poly.type
_entity_poly.pdbx_seq_one_letter_code
_entity_poly.pdbx_strand_id
1 'polypeptide(L)'
;IKTTLRYHLTPVRVAKMSKSEDTRCWQGGGETGTLLHCWWACKLVQPLWKTVWRSLNKLTLELPYDPAIALLGIYRRDTGMLMHRGTCTPMFIAAVSTIAKTWKEPKCPSTDEWIKKM
;
A
#
# COMPACT_ATOMS: atom_id res chain seq x y z
N ILE A 1 -3.19 -14.44 -9.53
CA ILE A 1 -4.49 -14.77 -8.90
C ILE A 1 -4.51 -14.47 -7.39
N LYS A 2 -3.55 -14.94 -6.57
CA LYS A 2 -3.57 -14.70 -5.09
C LYS A 2 -3.48 -13.21 -4.68
N THR A 3 -2.72 -12.37 -5.39
CA THR A 3 -2.47 -10.96 -5.01
C THR A 3 -3.66 -10.03 -5.28
N THR A 4 -4.32 -10.17 -6.44
CA THR A 4 -5.53 -9.40 -6.80
C THR A 4 -6.67 -9.66 -5.80
N LEU A 5 -6.82 -10.91 -5.36
CA LEU A 5 -7.83 -11.26 -4.36
C LEU A 5 -7.53 -10.61 -3.00
N ARG A 6 -6.25 -10.60 -2.57
CA ARG A 6 -5.82 -9.93 -1.33
C ARG A 6 -6.07 -8.43 -1.36
N TYR A 7 -5.93 -7.80 -2.53
CA TYR A 7 -6.22 -6.38 -2.70
C TYR A 7 -7.66 -6.04 -2.33
N HIS A 8 -8.62 -6.88 -2.72
CA HIS A 8 -10.04 -6.61 -2.53
C HIS A 8 -10.67 -7.22 -1.28
N LEU A 9 -10.05 -8.23 -0.66
CA LEU A 9 -10.56 -8.92 0.53
C LEU A 9 -10.00 -8.27 1.81
N THR A 10 -10.73 -7.29 2.32
CA THR A 10 -10.43 -6.62 3.59
C THR A 10 -11.14 -7.31 4.76
N PRO A 11 -10.65 -7.18 6.00
CA PRO A 11 -11.33 -7.67 7.20
C PRO A 11 -12.81 -7.28 7.26
N VAL A 12 -13.15 -6.01 6.98
CA VAL A 12 -14.53 -5.53 6.93
C VAL A 12 -15.39 -6.27 5.89
N ARG A 13 -14.84 -6.52 4.69
CA ARG A 13 -15.57 -7.24 3.63
C ARG A 13 -15.74 -8.71 3.96
N VAL A 14 -14.69 -9.35 4.49
CA VAL A 14 -14.76 -10.75 4.92
C VAL A 14 -15.76 -10.91 6.05
N ALA A 15 -15.70 -10.05 7.07
CA ALA A 15 -16.66 -10.03 8.18
C ALA A 15 -18.11 -9.98 7.70
N LYS A 16 -18.40 -9.10 6.73
CA LYS A 16 -19.73 -9.01 6.11
C LYS A 16 -20.14 -10.29 5.35
N MET A 17 -19.20 -10.93 4.65
CA MET A 17 -19.46 -12.17 3.90
C MET A 17 -19.66 -13.38 4.82
N SER A 18 -18.87 -13.50 5.88
CA SER A 18 -18.89 -14.63 6.82
C SER A 18 -19.83 -14.42 8.01
N LYS A 19 -20.50 -13.27 8.11
CA LYS A 19 -21.30 -12.85 9.28
C LYS A 19 -20.51 -12.88 10.60
N SER A 20 -19.20 -12.64 10.55
CA SER A 20 -18.37 -12.50 11.75
C SER A 20 -18.27 -11.04 12.16
N GLU A 21 -18.08 -10.76 13.45
CA GLU A 21 -17.95 -9.39 13.96
C GLU A 21 -16.52 -8.85 13.92
N ASP A 22 -15.50 -9.71 13.74
CA ASP A 22 -14.11 -9.25 13.73
C ASP A 22 -13.76 -8.51 12.43
N THR A 23 -13.79 -7.19 12.52
CA THR A 23 -13.43 -6.27 11.44
C THR A 23 -12.02 -5.72 11.59
N ARG A 24 -11.23 -6.19 12.56
CA ARG A 24 -9.92 -5.62 12.87
C ARG A 24 -8.90 -5.92 11.78
N CYS A 25 -7.94 -5.01 11.63
CA CYS A 25 -6.83 -5.13 10.70
C CYS A 25 -6.01 -6.40 11.00
N TRP A 26 -5.90 -7.29 10.01
CA TRP A 26 -5.13 -8.55 10.13
C TRP A 26 -3.63 -8.34 10.34
N GLN A 27 -3.11 -7.16 10.01
CA GLN A 27 -1.72 -6.79 10.27
C GLN A 27 -1.50 -6.38 11.73
N GLY A 28 -2.45 -6.57 12.64
CA GLY A 28 -2.25 -6.25 14.07
C GLY A 28 -2.34 -4.75 14.38
N GLY A 29 -3.04 -3.99 13.53
CA GLY A 29 -3.29 -2.56 13.74
C GLY A 29 -4.21 -2.26 14.93
N GLY A 30 -5.04 -3.22 15.35
CA GLY A 30 -6.10 -3.03 16.36
C GLY A 30 -7.32 -2.25 15.84
N GLU A 31 -7.10 -1.36 14.88
CA GLU A 31 -8.11 -0.57 14.17
C GLU A 31 -8.91 -1.39 13.13
N THR A 32 -10.04 -0.86 12.69
CA THR A 32 -10.89 -1.46 11.66
C THR A 32 -10.16 -1.59 10.33
N GLY A 33 -10.07 -2.83 9.81
CA GLY A 33 -9.44 -3.18 8.56
C GLY A 33 -10.26 -2.81 7.33
N THR A 34 -10.38 -1.52 7.05
CA THR A 34 -10.87 -1.00 5.77
C THR A 34 -9.78 -1.15 4.70
N LEU A 35 -10.16 -0.97 3.42
CA LEU A 35 -9.21 -1.00 2.31
C LEU A 35 -8.11 0.04 2.50
N LEU A 36 -8.51 1.29 2.76
CA LEU A 36 -7.58 2.39 2.95
C LEU A 36 -6.72 2.19 4.20
N HIS A 37 -7.29 1.67 5.29
CA HIS A 37 -6.51 1.38 6.49
C HIS A 37 -5.42 0.34 6.19
N CYS A 38 -5.80 -0.84 5.69
CA CYS A 38 -4.85 -1.93 5.54
C CYS A 38 -3.78 -1.64 4.46
N TRP A 39 -4.10 -0.90 3.40
CA TRP A 39 -3.11 -0.58 2.36
C TRP A 39 -2.31 0.68 2.63
N TRP A 40 -2.81 1.62 3.42
CA TRP A 40 -2.17 2.92 3.61
C TRP A 40 -2.09 3.30 5.08
N ALA A 41 -3.22 3.58 5.74
CA ALA A 41 -3.23 4.27 7.03
C ALA A 41 -2.70 3.44 8.20
N CYS A 42 -2.61 2.11 8.07
CA CYS A 42 -2.15 1.24 9.12
C CYS A 42 -0.75 1.63 9.61
N LYS A 43 -0.59 1.75 10.94
CA LYS A 43 0.67 2.10 11.59
C LYS A 43 1.85 1.20 11.21
N LEU A 44 1.60 -0.08 10.88
CA LEU A 44 2.64 -1.02 10.48
C LEU A 44 3.02 -0.86 8.99
N VAL A 45 2.15 -0.29 8.17
CA VAL A 45 2.35 -0.14 6.73
C VAL A 45 2.96 1.23 6.40
N GLN A 46 2.63 2.26 7.18
CA GLN A 46 3.14 3.63 7.02
C GLN A 46 4.68 3.74 6.95
N PRO A 47 5.49 3.00 7.74
CA PRO A 47 6.95 3.06 7.62
C PRO A 47 7.48 2.71 6.22
N LEU A 48 6.85 1.76 5.53
CA LEU A 48 7.21 1.40 4.16
C LEU A 48 6.88 2.55 3.20
N TRP A 49 5.66 3.11 3.27
CA TRP A 49 5.26 4.22 2.41
C TRP A 49 6.13 5.46 2.56
N LYS A 50 6.49 5.81 3.81
CA LYS A 50 7.44 6.89 4.07
C LYS A 50 8.79 6.62 3.42
N THR A 51 9.25 5.38 3.43
CA THR A 51 10.51 5.00 2.78
C THR A 51 10.42 5.08 1.25
N VAL A 52 9.32 4.60 0.66
CA VAL A 52 9.05 4.73 -0.78
C VAL A 52 9.09 6.20 -1.20
N TRP A 53 8.41 7.09 -0.47
CA TRP A 53 8.40 8.52 -0.77
C TRP A 53 9.77 9.18 -0.59
N ARG A 54 10.52 8.81 0.45
CA ARG A 54 11.91 9.29 0.60
C ARG A 54 12.77 8.89 -0.59
N SER A 55 12.60 7.69 -1.13
CA SER A 55 13.33 7.23 -2.31
C SER A 55 12.92 7.99 -3.57
N LEU A 56 11.63 8.29 -3.75
CA LEU A 56 11.14 9.14 -4.85
C LEU A 56 11.73 10.55 -4.79
N ASN A 57 11.73 11.17 -3.61
CA ASN A 57 12.34 12.50 -3.43
C ASN A 57 13.84 12.51 -3.75
N LYS A 58 14.58 11.43 -3.42
CA LYS A 58 16.00 11.29 -3.81
C LYS A 58 16.21 11.21 -5.32
N LEU A 59 15.21 10.75 -6.06
CA LEU A 59 15.19 10.75 -7.53
C LEU A 59 14.66 12.07 -8.10
N THR A 60 14.51 13.12 -7.28
CA THR A 60 13.91 14.42 -7.64
C THR A 60 12.47 14.32 -8.12
N LEU A 61 11.77 13.25 -7.74
CA LEU A 61 10.36 13.00 -8.06
C LEU A 61 9.49 13.52 -6.92
N GLU A 62 9.23 14.82 -6.90
CA GLU A 62 8.37 15.43 -5.89
C GLU A 62 6.90 15.08 -6.15
N LEU A 63 6.36 14.18 -5.32
CA LEU A 63 4.96 13.74 -5.38
C LEU A 63 4.25 14.05 -4.05
N PRO A 64 2.99 14.51 -4.07
CA PRO A 64 2.17 14.59 -2.87
C PRO A 64 2.11 13.24 -2.14
N TYR A 65 2.21 13.22 -0.81
CA TYR A 65 2.05 11.99 -0.02
C TYR A 65 0.58 11.58 0.05
N ASP A 66 0.07 11.02 -1.05
CA ASP A 66 -1.34 10.76 -1.26
C ASP A 66 -1.60 9.27 -1.61
N PRO A 67 -2.48 8.57 -0.87
CA PRO A 67 -2.86 7.19 -1.20
C PRO A 67 -3.46 7.04 -2.59
N ALA A 68 -4.15 8.04 -3.16
CA ALA A 68 -4.73 7.94 -4.50
C ALA A 68 -3.63 7.79 -5.58
N ILE A 69 -2.48 8.43 -5.38
CA ILE A 69 -1.32 8.29 -6.26
C ILE A 69 -0.73 6.88 -6.10
N ALA A 70 -0.47 6.47 -4.85
CA ALA A 70 0.23 5.21 -4.56
C ALA A 70 -0.61 3.95 -4.89
N LEU A 71 -1.90 3.98 -4.58
CA LEU A 71 -2.78 2.82 -4.66
C LEU A 71 -3.56 2.75 -5.96
N LEU A 72 -3.87 3.90 -6.57
CA LEU A 72 -4.73 3.98 -7.75
C LEU A 72 -3.99 4.55 -8.98
N GLY A 73 -2.78 5.09 -8.81
CA GLY A 73 -2.03 5.69 -9.92
C GLY A 73 -2.73 6.91 -10.52
N ILE A 74 -3.51 7.63 -9.70
CA ILE A 74 -4.21 8.85 -10.11
C ILE A 74 -3.26 10.02 -9.91
N TYR A 75 -2.71 10.52 -11.00
CA TYR A 75 -1.84 11.69 -11.00
C TYR A 75 -2.65 12.95 -11.32
N ARG A 76 -2.17 14.13 -10.87
CA ARG A 76 -2.73 15.39 -11.36
C ARG A 76 -2.41 15.53 -12.86
N ARG A 77 -3.21 16.34 -13.55
CA ARG A 77 -3.10 16.58 -15.01
C ARG A 77 -2.00 17.59 -15.34
N ASP A 78 -0.87 17.50 -14.68
CA ASP A 78 0.34 18.27 -14.99
C ASP A 78 1.31 17.43 -15.82
N THR A 79 1.81 18.02 -16.89
CA THR A 79 2.62 17.35 -17.92
C THR A 79 3.90 16.71 -17.36
N GLY A 80 4.44 17.26 -16.26
CA GLY A 80 5.61 16.72 -15.55
C GLY A 80 5.33 15.41 -14.81
N MET A 81 4.22 15.30 -14.06
CA MET A 81 3.90 14.06 -13.33
C MET A 81 3.59 12.89 -14.26
N LEU A 82 3.06 13.17 -15.46
CA LEU A 82 2.78 12.13 -16.45
C LEU A 82 4.04 11.43 -16.95
N MET A 83 5.15 12.17 -17.08
CA MET A 83 6.46 11.62 -17.47
C MET A 83 7.04 10.71 -16.38
N HIS A 84 6.82 11.05 -15.11
CA HIS A 84 7.32 10.28 -13.97
C HIS A 84 6.51 9.02 -13.66
N ARG A 85 5.31 8.88 -14.25
CA ARG A 85 4.45 7.71 -14.06
C ARG A 85 5.17 6.39 -14.39
N GLY A 86 5.98 6.37 -15.45
CA GLY A 86 6.74 5.18 -15.83
C GLY A 86 7.72 4.70 -14.75
N THR A 87 8.32 5.63 -14.02
CA THR A 87 9.28 5.34 -12.93
C THR A 87 8.57 5.06 -11.61
N CYS A 88 7.52 5.82 -11.27
CA CYS A 88 6.85 5.71 -9.97
C CYS A 88 5.96 4.47 -9.86
N THR A 89 5.28 4.11 -10.95
CA THR A 89 4.35 2.97 -10.97
C THR A 89 4.98 1.65 -10.53
N PRO A 90 6.15 1.20 -11.05
CA PRO A 90 6.77 -0.04 -10.59
C PRO A 90 7.16 0.02 -9.11
N MET A 91 7.62 1.17 -8.60
CA MET A 91 7.94 1.34 -7.18
C MET A 91 6.72 1.16 -6.27
N PHE A 92 5.58 1.76 -6.66
CA PHE A 92 4.33 1.61 -5.93
C PHE A 92 3.78 0.19 -6.01
N ILE A 93 3.82 -0.45 -7.18
CA ILE A 93 3.42 -1.86 -7.35
C ILE A 93 4.29 -2.78 -6.49
N ALA A 94 5.60 -2.54 -6.44
CA ALA A 94 6.52 -3.28 -5.57
C ALA A 94 6.13 -3.11 -4.10
N ALA A 95 5.83 -1.88 -3.65
CA ALA A 95 5.42 -1.61 -2.26
C ALA A 95 4.10 -2.32 -1.91
N VAL A 96 3.06 -2.17 -2.74
CA VAL A 96 1.78 -2.89 -2.59
C VAL A 96 2.00 -4.40 -2.55
N SER A 97 2.88 -4.93 -3.42
CA SER A 97 3.21 -6.36 -3.43
C SER A 97 3.87 -6.81 -2.12
N THR A 98 4.75 -6.00 -1.54
CA THR A 98 5.40 -6.31 -0.26
C THR A 98 4.41 -6.25 0.90
N ILE A 99 3.50 -5.27 0.93
CA ILE A 99 2.40 -5.19 1.91
C ILE A 99 1.48 -6.42 1.77
N ALA A 100 1.14 -6.82 0.54
CA ALA A 100 0.27 -7.96 0.27
C ALA A 100 0.88 -9.29 0.73
N LYS A 101 2.21 -9.41 0.77
CA LYS A 101 2.91 -10.60 1.27
C LYS A 101 2.68 -10.77 2.76
N THR A 102 2.79 -9.70 3.54
CA THR A 102 2.71 -9.71 5.01
C THR A 102 1.31 -9.38 5.55
N TRP A 103 0.30 -9.34 4.68
CA TRP A 103 -1.06 -8.86 4.96
C TRP A 103 -1.79 -9.50 6.15
N LYS A 104 -1.45 -10.73 6.52
CA LYS A 104 -2.06 -11.47 7.66
C LYS A 104 -1.11 -11.66 8.83
N GLU A 105 0.08 -11.09 8.75
CA GLU A 105 1.10 -11.20 9.78
C GLU A 105 1.18 -9.86 10.53
N PRO A 106 1.27 -9.87 11.87
CA PRO A 106 1.34 -8.64 12.66
C PRO A 106 2.75 -8.03 12.60
N LYS A 107 3.26 -7.81 11.40
CA LYS A 107 4.62 -7.34 11.14
C LYS A 107 4.66 -6.18 10.15
N CYS A 108 5.60 -5.27 10.38
CA CYS A 108 5.92 -4.23 9.42
C CYS A 108 6.44 -4.87 8.11
N PRO A 109 5.94 -4.47 6.94
CA PRO A 109 6.54 -4.83 5.66
C PRO A 109 8.01 -4.42 5.61
N SER A 110 8.88 -5.27 5.05
CA SER A 110 10.32 -5.01 5.01
C SER A 110 10.71 -4.09 3.85
N THR A 111 11.52 -3.07 4.16
CA THR A 111 12.17 -2.22 3.16
C THR A 111 13.08 -3.02 2.24
N ASP A 112 13.85 -3.99 2.77
CA ASP A 112 14.76 -4.80 1.96
C ASP A 112 14.00 -5.70 0.98
N GLU A 113 12.85 -6.25 1.39
CA GLU A 113 11.99 -7.02 0.50
C GLU A 113 11.37 -6.17 -0.60
N TRP A 114 11.09 -4.89 -0.31
CA TRP A 114 10.65 -3.93 -1.31
C TRP A 114 11.78 -3.58 -2.29
N ILE A 115 12.99 -3.29 -1.81
CA ILE A 115 14.16 -3.01 -2.66
C ILE A 115 14.47 -4.19 -3.59
N LYS A 116 14.45 -5.43 -3.08
CA LYS A 116 14.64 -6.65 -3.90
C LYS A 116 13.57 -6.84 -4.99
N LYS A 117 12.44 -6.15 -4.89
CA LYS A 117 11.33 -6.23 -5.83
C LYS A 117 11.33 -5.09 -6.86
N MET A 118 12.05 -4.00 -6.59
CA MET A 118 12.28 -2.93 -7.55
C MET A 118 13.34 -3.37 -8.55
#